data_AF-A0A6V7X1Y8-F1
#
_entry.id   AF-A0A6V7X1Y8-F1
#
_cell.length_a   1.000
_cell.length_b   1.000
_cell.length_c   1.000
_cell.angle_alpha   90.00
_cell.angle_beta   90.00
_cell.angle_gamma   90.00
#
_symmetry.space_group_name_H-M   'P 1'
#
loop_
_entity.id
_entity.type
_entity.pdbx_description
1 polymer ?
#
loop_
_entity_poly.entity_id
_entity_poly.type
_entity_poly.pdbx_seq_one_letter_code
_entity_poly.pdbx_strand_id
1 'polypeptide(L)'
;MRDRHPEINIGVYESKDKTTCHFCSASILSKCPSRHFNKQQCKNNFYANNGWSIIFNETDVTSFKEEQFFTQLSITNGRYMVYVVRKNSLINDWCYVGITNALEKRFNQHKTDKTFGMYESVEYGVLKDGLSYENASLIEALLLMASQTNLLNIYRESDQIIHNIPCDDKELFHYKVASWHRSTLQYLFKRWDEIVWIKLDTQTNKKTTTVPTTIAKTTAILLTTSPTTLRTSIKRKLGFLSP
;
A
#
# COMPACT_ATOMS: atom_id res chain seq x y z
N MET A 1 -12.91 8.70 57.70
CA MET A 1 -12.42 9.77 56.82
C MET A 1 -12.08 9.17 55.48
N ARG A 2 -12.89 9.45 54.46
CA ARG A 2 -12.53 9.27 53.05
C ARG A 2 -12.90 10.59 52.40
N ASP A 3 -11.89 11.33 52.00
CA ASP A 3 -12.04 12.65 51.41
C ASP A 3 -12.86 12.53 50.11
N ARG A 4 -14.01 13.19 50.08
CA ARG A 4 -14.76 13.39 48.85
C ARG A 4 -14.03 14.50 48.10
N HIS A 5 -13.31 14.14 47.04
CA HIS A 5 -12.83 15.15 46.11
C HIS A 5 -14.04 15.94 45.58
N PRO A 6 -13.97 17.28 45.54
CA PRO A 6 -15.02 18.08 44.94
C PRO A 6 -15.18 17.65 43.49
N GLU A 7 -16.43 17.45 43.07
CA GLU A 7 -16.80 17.20 41.68
C GLU A 7 -16.17 18.31 40.83
N ILE A 8 -15.10 17.96 40.10
CA ILE A 8 -14.56 18.82 39.06
C ILE A 8 -15.65 18.84 38.00
N ASN A 9 -16.48 19.88 38.04
CA ASN A 9 -17.35 20.24 36.95
C ASN A 9 -16.41 20.63 35.81
N ILE A 10 -16.05 19.64 34.97
CA ILE A 10 -15.35 19.87 33.73
C ILE A 10 -16.39 20.60 32.87
N GLY A 11 -16.44 21.93 33.04
CA GLY A 11 -17.11 22.81 32.12
C GLY A 11 -16.60 22.44 30.75
N VAL A 12 -17.46 21.81 29.95
CA VAL A 12 -17.21 21.57 28.54
C VAL A 12 -16.96 22.95 27.98
N TYR A 13 -15.69 23.29 27.76
CA TYR A 13 -15.31 24.45 26.97
C TYR A 13 -15.83 24.15 25.55
N GLU A 14 -17.11 24.44 25.31
CA GLU A 14 -17.66 24.48 23.98
C GLU A 14 -16.93 25.60 23.25
N SER A 15 -15.91 25.25 22.45
CA SER A 15 -15.37 26.21 21.50
C SER A 15 -16.53 26.62 20.59
N LYS A 16 -16.91 27.90 20.66
CA LYS A 16 -18.15 28.45 20.08
C LYS A 16 -18.26 28.32 18.56
N ASP A 17 -17.15 28.00 17.88
CA ASP A 17 -17.10 27.88 16.44
C ASP A 17 -17.39 26.45 16.01
N LYS A 18 -18.67 26.09 15.93
CA LYS A 18 -19.13 24.86 15.28
C LYS A 18 -19.36 25.13 13.79
N THR A 19 -18.93 24.21 12.93
CA THR A 19 -19.14 24.23 11.48
C THR A 19 -19.79 22.93 11.02
N THR A 20 -20.31 22.89 9.79
CA THR A 20 -20.92 21.69 9.22
C THR A 20 -19.87 20.89 8.45
N CYS A 21 -19.72 19.60 8.74
CA CYS A 21 -18.87 18.70 7.98
C CYS A 21 -19.45 18.46 6.58
N HIS A 22 -18.67 18.65 5.53
CA HIS A 22 -19.15 18.43 4.16
C HIS A 22 -19.33 16.97 3.77
N PHE A 23 -18.63 16.07 4.46
CA PHE A 23 -18.78 14.64 4.20
C PHE A 23 -20.06 14.12 4.84
N CYS A 24 -20.30 14.33 6.14
CA CYS A 24 -21.46 13.72 6.83
C CYS A 24 -22.51 14.70 7.37
N SER A 25 -22.42 15.98 7.02
CA SER A 25 -23.33 17.05 7.48
C SER A 25 -23.40 17.24 9.00
N ALA A 26 -22.52 16.58 9.76
CA ALA A 26 -22.48 16.70 11.21
C ALA A 26 -21.92 18.07 11.64
N SER A 27 -22.46 18.61 12.73
CA SER A 27 -21.88 19.78 13.40
C SER A 27 -20.59 19.36 14.11
N ILE A 28 -19.47 19.98 13.74
CA ILE A 28 -18.13 19.69 14.26
C ILE A 28 -17.49 20.97 14.79
N LEU A 29 -16.57 20.86 15.74
CA LEU A 29 -15.75 22.02 16.10
C LEU A 29 -14.93 22.42 14.87
N SER A 30 -14.91 23.72 14.54
CA SER A 30 -14.18 24.29 13.39
C SER A 30 -12.72 23.87 13.37
N LYS A 31 -12.13 23.73 14.56
CA LYS A 31 -10.74 23.30 14.79
C LYS A 31 -10.56 21.81 15.09
N CYS A 32 -11.59 20.96 14.89
CA CYS A 32 -11.50 19.55 15.31
C CYS A 32 -10.48 18.79 14.43
N PRO A 33 -9.32 18.39 14.99
CA PRO A 33 -8.29 17.70 14.24
C PRO A 33 -8.69 16.22 14.19
N SER A 34 -8.87 15.70 12.98
CA SER A 34 -8.98 14.29 12.59
C SER A 34 -10.00 13.32 13.21
N ARG A 35 -10.35 13.45 14.50
CA ARG A 35 -11.25 12.52 15.20
C ARG A 35 -12.60 12.41 14.51
N HIS A 36 -13.07 13.50 13.91
CA HIS A 36 -14.31 13.50 13.14
C HIS A 36 -14.17 12.82 11.77
N PHE A 37 -13.09 13.12 11.03
CA PHE A 37 -12.79 12.46 9.75
C PHE A 37 -12.78 10.94 9.90
N ASN A 38 -12.26 10.46 11.04
CA ASN A 38 -12.20 9.05 11.35
C ASN A 38 -13.52 8.43 11.85
N LYS A 39 -14.58 9.22 12.07
CA LYS A 39 -15.91 8.66 12.38
C LYS A 39 -16.48 7.94 11.17
N GLN A 40 -17.06 6.78 11.42
CA GLN A 40 -17.64 5.90 10.38
C GLN A 40 -18.60 6.65 9.44
N GLN A 41 -19.46 7.52 9.97
CA GLN A 41 -20.40 8.31 9.17
C GLN A 41 -19.71 9.28 8.20
N CYS A 42 -18.55 9.84 8.57
CA CYS A 42 -17.74 10.69 7.70
C CYS A 42 -17.05 9.87 6.60
N LYS A 43 -16.54 8.67 6.95
CA LYS A 43 -15.92 7.75 5.99
C LYS A 43 -16.90 7.24 4.93
N ASN A 44 -18.15 6.95 5.32
CA ASN A 44 -19.18 6.43 4.40
C ASN A 44 -19.48 7.37 3.21
N ASN A 45 -19.29 8.68 3.38
CA ASN A 45 -19.54 9.67 2.34
C ASN A 45 -18.26 10.11 1.61
N PHE A 46 -17.11 9.53 1.97
CA PHE A 46 -15.84 9.75 1.27
C PHE A 46 -15.60 8.68 0.20
N TYR A 47 -16.09 7.46 0.40
CA TYR A 47 -15.89 6.30 -0.47
C TYR A 47 -17.15 5.91 -1.22
N ALA A 48 -17.00 5.53 -2.49
CA ALA A 48 -18.04 4.90 -3.27
C ALA A 48 -18.09 3.38 -3.01
N ASN A 49 -19.15 2.73 -3.47
CA ASN A 49 -19.36 1.28 -3.27
C ASN A 49 -18.28 0.39 -3.90
N ASN A 50 -17.49 0.91 -4.84
CA ASN A 50 -16.38 0.20 -5.49
C ASN A 50 -15.06 0.27 -4.69
N GLY A 51 -15.07 0.84 -3.48
CA GLY A 51 -13.91 0.94 -2.61
C GLY A 51 -12.91 2.04 -3.01
N TRP A 52 -13.22 2.85 -4.03
CA TRP A 52 -12.49 4.08 -4.36
C TRP A 52 -13.17 5.29 -3.75
N SER A 53 -12.42 6.37 -3.50
CA SER A 53 -12.99 7.63 -3.04
C SER A 53 -13.95 8.20 -4.09
N ILE A 54 -14.98 8.92 -3.68
CA ILE A 54 -15.88 9.61 -4.62
C ILE A 54 -15.06 10.54 -5.52
N ILE A 55 -14.08 11.24 -4.95
CA ILE A 55 -13.16 12.12 -5.67
C ILE A 55 -12.39 11.35 -6.76
N PHE A 56 -11.89 10.14 -6.48
CA PHE A 56 -11.20 9.32 -7.47
C PHE A 56 -12.10 9.00 -8.68
N ASN A 57 -13.36 8.63 -8.43
CA ASN A 57 -14.31 8.32 -9.51
C ASN A 57 -14.73 9.55 -10.32
N GLU A 58 -14.72 10.73 -9.72
CA GLU A 58 -15.12 12.00 -10.32
C GLU A 58 -13.91 12.84 -10.82
N THR A 59 -12.68 12.31 -10.74
CA THR A 59 -11.47 13.08 -11.06
C THR A 59 -11.42 13.42 -12.55
N ASP A 60 -11.46 14.72 -12.84
CA ASP A 60 -11.20 15.29 -14.15
C ASP A 60 -9.87 16.06 -14.13
N VAL A 61 -9.04 15.87 -15.16
CA VAL A 61 -7.72 16.50 -15.31
C VAL A 61 -7.74 17.79 -16.11
N THR A 62 -8.86 18.14 -16.76
CA THR A 62 -8.95 19.22 -17.75
C THR A 62 -8.50 20.58 -17.21
N SER A 63 -8.77 20.88 -15.93
CA SER A 63 -8.40 22.15 -15.30
C SER A 63 -7.14 22.09 -14.41
N PHE A 64 -6.43 20.97 -14.41
CA PHE A 64 -5.31 20.76 -13.48
C PHE A 64 -4.04 21.51 -13.91
N LYS A 65 -3.50 22.33 -12.98
CA LYS A 65 -2.25 23.07 -13.15
C LYS A 65 -1.18 22.56 -12.20
N GLU A 66 -0.20 21.88 -12.77
CA GLU A 66 0.86 21.19 -12.04
C GLU A 66 1.73 22.11 -11.17
N GLU A 67 2.10 23.28 -11.70
CA GLU A 67 2.86 24.29 -10.94
C GLU A 67 2.10 24.80 -9.71
N GLN A 68 0.77 24.95 -9.83
CA GLN A 68 -0.07 25.38 -8.72
C GLN A 68 -0.16 24.31 -7.65
N PHE A 69 -0.27 23.04 -8.04
CA PHE A 69 -0.24 21.92 -7.11
C PHE A 69 1.07 21.86 -6.30
N PHE A 70 2.22 21.98 -6.97
CA PHE A 70 3.51 21.96 -6.26
C PHE A 70 3.74 23.22 -5.41
N THR A 71 3.22 24.36 -5.84
CA THR A 71 3.24 25.58 -5.04
C THR A 71 2.36 25.44 -3.79
N GLN A 72 1.16 24.86 -3.93
CA GLN A 72 0.24 24.59 -2.82
C GLN A 72 0.85 23.65 -1.76
N LEU A 73 1.60 22.63 -2.21
CA LEU A 73 2.30 21.73 -1.31
C LEU A 73 3.61 22.29 -0.75
N SER A 74 4.02 23.50 -1.15
CA SER A 74 5.30 24.10 -0.77
C SER A 74 6.47 23.12 -0.98
N ILE A 75 6.55 22.54 -2.18
CA ILE A 75 7.54 21.49 -2.45
C ILE A 75 8.96 22.00 -2.20
N THR A 76 9.64 21.32 -1.30
CA THR A 76 11.06 21.45 -1.03
C THR A 76 11.81 20.32 -1.72
N ASN A 77 12.93 20.69 -2.37
CA ASN A 77 13.78 19.75 -3.07
C ASN A 77 14.41 18.75 -2.10
N GLY A 78 14.52 17.50 -2.52
CA GLY A 78 15.16 16.45 -1.76
C GLY A 78 15.56 15.26 -2.62
N ARG A 79 15.67 14.09 -1.98
CA ARG A 79 16.12 12.84 -2.62
C ARG A 79 15.08 11.74 -2.64
N TYR A 80 13.88 12.03 -2.12
CA TYR A 80 12.81 11.05 -2.05
C TYR A 80 11.96 11.11 -3.32
N MET A 81 11.35 9.99 -3.64
CA MET A 81 10.44 9.82 -4.75
C MET A 81 9.20 9.08 -4.29
N VAL A 82 8.07 9.43 -4.88
CA VAL A 82 6.81 8.69 -4.78
C VAL A 82 6.72 7.77 -5.99
N TYR A 83 6.54 6.47 -5.74
CA TYR A 83 6.32 5.47 -6.79
C TYR A 83 4.93 4.84 -6.63
N VAL A 84 4.40 4.37 -7.75
CA VAL A 84 3.12 3.65 -7.86
C VAL A 84 3.37 2.28 -8.47
N VAL A 85 2.51 1.32 -8.16
CA VAL A 85 2.56 -0.04 -8.70
C VAL A 85 1.20 -0.43 -9.23
N ARG A 86 1.14 -0.99 -10.43
CA ARG A 86 -0.10 -1.44 -11.08
C ARG A 86 -0.03 -2.90 -11.48
N LYS A 87 -1.19 -3.56 -11.51
CA LYS A 87 -1.32 -4.94 -12.02
C LYS A 87 -1.61 -4.98 -13.53
N ASN A 88 -2.28 -3.96 -14.09
CA ASN A 88 -2.50 -3.77 -15.53
C ASN A 88 -2.43 -2.27 -15.88
N SER A 89 -2.62 -1.94 -17.17
CA SER A 89 -2.52 -0.56 -17.69
C SER A 89 -3.60 0.42 -17.21
N LEU A 90 -4.76 -0.07 -16.76
CA LEU A 90 -5.86 0.79 -16.32
C LEU A 90 -5.52 1.52 -15.00
N ILE A 91 -5.98 2.77 -14.85
CA ILE A 91 -5.75 3.56 -13.63
C ILE A 91 -6.33 2.89 -12.37
N ASN A 92 -7.46 2.21 -12.50
CA ASN A 92 -8.12 1.47 -11.41
C ASN A 92 -7.38 0.19 -11.01
N ASP A 93 -6.34 -0.20 -11.76
CA ASP A 93 -5.51 -1.37 -11.49
C ASP A 93 -4.21 -1.01 -10.73
N TRP A 94 -4.09 0.24 -10.26
CA TRP A 94 -3.14 0.61 -9.23
C TRP A 94 -3.39 -0.18 -7.92
N CYS A 95 -2.35 -0.79 -7.35
CA CYS A 95 -2.44 -1.65 -6.18
C CYS A 95 -1.51 -1.28 -5.01
N TYR A 96 -0.52 -0.40 -5.21
CA TYR A 96 0.41 0.01 -4.15
C TYR A 96 1.01 1.39 -4.44
N VAL A 97 1.24 2.18 -3.40
CA VAL A 97 1.98 3.45 -3.47
C VAL A 97 3.09 3.43 -2.44
N GLY A 98 4.22 4.10 -2.69
CA GLY A 98 5.23 4.20 -1.66
C GLY A 98 6.24 5.30 -1.88
N ILE A 99 6.99 5.60 -0.83
CA ILE A 99 8.17 6.45 -0.90
C ILE A 99 9.48 5.69 -0.78
N THR A 100 10.50 6.20 -1.46
CA THR A 100 11.88 5.72 -1.34
C THR A 100 12.87 6.80 -1.74
N ASN A 101 14.13 6.66 -1.33
CA ASN A 101 15.26 7.39 -1.88
C ASN A 101 16.20 6.50 -2.69
N ALA A 102 15.88 5.20 -2.81
CA ALA A 102 16.64 4.19 -3.51
C ALA A 102 15.67 3.16 -4.10
N LEU A 103 15.23 3.38 -5.35
CA LEU A 103 14.17 2.60 -5.99
C LEU A 103 14.53 1.12 -6.11
N GLU A 104 15.70 0.82 -6.64
CA GLU A 104 16.16 -0.57 -6.83
C GLU A 104 16.23 -1.34 -5.51
N LYS A 105 16.82 -0.73 -4.47
CA LYS A 105 16.90 -1.33 -3.13
C LYS A 105 15.51 -1.60 -2.55
N ARG A 106 14.57 -0.66 -2.73
CA ARG A 106 13.18 -0.82 -2.26
C ARG A 106 12.48 -1.98 -2.98
N PHE A 107 12.64 -2.11 -4.29
CA PHE A 107 12.02 -3.20 -5.04
C PHE A 107 12.68 -4.56 -4.77
N ASN A 108 13.98 -4.60 -4.49
CA ASN A 108 14.63 -5.82 -3.97
C ASN A 108 14.07 -6.23 -2.60
N GLN A 109 13.76 -5.26 -1.74
CA GLN A 109 13.06 -5.52 -0.48
C GLN A 109 11.66 -6.09 -0.73
N HIS A 110 10.86 -5.47 -1.60
CA HIS A 110 9.53 -5.99 -1.94
C HIS A 110 9.53 -7.42 -2.50
N LYS A 111 10.54 -7.76 -3.32
CA LYS A 111 10.76 -9.14 -3.78
C LYS A 111 11.02 -10.09 -2.62
N THR A 112 11.89 -9.69 -1.70
CA THR A 112 12.27 -10.48 -0.52
C THR A 112 11.08 -10.70 0.41
N ASP A 113 10.32 -9.65 0.67
CA ASP A 113 9.14 -9.67 1.54
C ASP A 113 7.90 -10.25 0.86
N LYS A 114 7.99 -10.57 -0.44
CA LYS A 114 6.89 -11.03 -1.29
C LYS A 114 5.67 -10.12 -1.21
N THR A 115 5.89 -8.80 -1.13
CA THR A 115 4.81 -7.80 -1.01
C THR A 115 3.74 -7.96 -2.09
N PHE A 116 4.16 -8.30 -3.32
CA PHE A 116 3.28 -8.47 -4.48
C PHE A 116 3.05 -9.95 -4.85
N GLY A 117 3.32 -10.89 -3.94
CA GLY A 117 3.31 -12.33 -4.22
C GLY A 117 1.95 -12.92 -4.62
N MET A 118 0.86 -12.16 -4.42
CA MET A 118 -0.49 -12.54 -4.86
C MET A 118 -0.79 -12.24 -6.34
N TYR A 119 0.10 -11.51 -7.02
CA TYR A 119 0.03 -11.23 -8.45
C TYR A 119 1.02 -12.11 -9.23
N GLU A 120 0.80 -12.32 -10.52
CA GLU A 120 1.75 -13.01 -11.42
C GLU A 120 2.92 -12.09 -11.83
N SER A 121 2.59 -10.84 -12.13
CA SER A 121 3.53 -9.75 -12.35
C SER A 121 2.88 -8.44 -11.95
N VAL A 122 3.71 -7.45 -11.65
CA VAL A 122 3.28 -6.06 -11.49
C VAL A 122 4.21 -5.15 -12.28
N GLU A 123 3.77 -3.93 -12.53
CA GLU A 123 4.61 -2.88 -13.06
C GLU A 123 4.74 -1.77 -12.03
N TYR A 124 5.93 -1.18 -11.92
CA TYR A 124 6.14 -0.03 -11.06
C TYR A 124 6.71 1.14 -11.85
N GLY A 125 6.44 2.35 -11.38
CA GLY A 125 6.96 3.56 -11.98
C GLY A 125 7.05 4.70 -10.97
N VAL A 126 7.93 5.65 -11.25
CA VAL A 126 8.09 6.84 -10.43
C VAL A 126 7.06 7.88 -10.87
N LEU A 127 6.20 8.29 -9.94
CA LEU A 127 5.23 9.36 -10.17
C LEU A 127 5.90 10.73 -10.08
N LYS A 128 6.70 10.94 -9.02
CA LYS A 128 7.46 12.17 -8.81
C LYS A 128 8.73 11.90 -8.01
N ASP A 129 9.82 12.50 -8.44
CA ASP A 129 11.12 12.48 -7.78
C ASP A 129 11.54 13.88 -7.28
N GLY A 130 12.69 13.93 -6.60
CA GLY A 130 13.30 15.17 -6.14
C GLY A 130 12.59 15.81 -4.94
N LEU A 131 11.83 15.04 -4.17
CA LEU A 131 11.03 15.53 -3.05
C LEU A 131 11.80 15.43 -1.72
N SER A 132 11.50 16.33 -0.79
CA SER A 132 11.78 16.10 0.62
C SER A 132 11.00 14.89 1.15
N TYR A 133 11.42 14.37 2.30
CA TYR A 133 10.73 13.23 2.92
C TYR A 133 9.29 13.60 3.28
N GLU A 134 9.10 14.79 3.84
CA GLU A 134 7.82 15.31 4.30
C GLU A 134 6.83 15.44 3.14
N ASN A 135 7.28 15.99 2.01
CA ASN A 135 6.43 16.14 0.82
C ASN A 135 6.12 14.81 0.16
N ALA A 136 7.09 13.91 0.07
CA ALA A 136 6.86 12.57 -0.47
C ALA A 136 5.84 11.80 0.39
N SER A 137 6.01 11.87 1.72
CA SER A 137 5.10 11.22 2.69
C SER A 137 3.69 11.80 2.60
N LEU A 138 3.55 13.13 2.46
CA LEU A 138 2.26 13.78 2.29
C LEU A 138 1.55 13.33 1.01
N ILE A 139 2.26 13.27 -0.12
CA ILE A 139 1.70 12.79 -1.39
C ILE A 139 1.31 11.32 -1.29
N GLU A 140 2.15 10.45 -0.71
CA GLU A 140 1.83 9.05 -0.45
C GLU A 140 0.53 8.93 0.38
N ALA A 141 0.41 9.67 1.48
CA ALA A 141 -0.77 9.63 2.31
C ALA A 141 -2.04 10.05 1.56
N LEU A 142 -1.98 11.16 0.80
CA LEU A 142 -3.09 11.64 -0.02
C LEU A 142 -3.48 10.62 -1.10
N LEU A 143 -2.52 9.89 -1.67
CA LEU A 143 -2.77 8.82 -2.61
C LEU A 143 -3.40 7.59 -1.93
N LEU A 144 -2.92 7.19 -0.76
CA LEU A 144 -3.48 6.05 -0.01
C LEU A 144 -4.95 6.26 0.37
N MET A 145 -5.36 7.51 0.61
CA MET A 145 -6.76 7.84 0.84
C MET A 145 -7.67 7.50 -0.34
N ALA A 146 -7.14 7.36 -1.56
CA ALA A 146 -7.94 7.10 -2.75
C ALA A 146 -8.74 5.80 -2.66
N SER A 147 -8.31 4.84 -1.85
CA SER A 147 -9.00 3.58 -1.69
C SER A 147 -9.30 3.26 -0.24
N GLN A 148 -10.33 2.45 -0.02
CA GLN A 148 -10.63 1.77 1.24
C GLN A 148 -10.18 0.30 1.25
N THR A 149 -10.05 -0.34 0.09
CA THR A 149 -9.87 -1.80 -0.02
C THR A 149 -8.94 -2.26 -1.13
N ASN A 150 -8.63 -1.41 -2.10
CA ASN A 150 -7.98 -1.79 -3.36
C ASN A 150 -6.44 -1.65 -3.31
N LEU A 151 -5.92 -0.87 -2.34
CA LEU A 151 -4.48 -0.68 -2.14
C LEU A 151 -3.95 -1.57 -1.02
N LEU A 152 -2.81 -2.20 -1.28
CA LEU A 152 -2.16 -3.16 -0.37
C LEU A 152 -1.67 -2.53 0.95
N ASN A 153 -1.26 -1.27 0.93
CA ASN A 153 -0.65 -0.58 2.08
C ASN A 153 -1.53 0.51 2.70
N ILE A 154 -2.84 0.47 2.44
CA ILE A 154 -3.82 1.45 2.97
C ILE A 154 -3.70 1.66 4.48
N TYR A 155 -3.43 0.60 5.25
CA TYR A 155 -3.42 0.66 6.72
C TYR A 155 -2.17 1.29 7.34
N ARG A 156 -1.16 1.65 6.54
CA ARG A 156 0.16 1.99 7.09
C ARG A 156 0.40 3.48 7.33
N GLU A 157 -0.25 4.39 6.60
CA GLU A 157 0.24 5.78 6.60
C GLU A 157 -0.81 6.91 6.56
N SER A 158 -2.05 6.67 6.10
CA SER A 158 -3.03 7.76 5.92
C SER A 158 -3.36 8.47 7.24
N ASP A 159 -3.65 7.70 8.30
CA ASP A 159 -4.07 8.25 9.59
C ASP A 159 -2.93 9.01 10.31
N GLN A 160 -1.67 8.69 10.01
CA GLN A 160 -0.52 9.30 10.70
C GLN A 160 -0.08 10.63 10.08
N ILE A 161 -0.32 10.82 8.78
CA ILE A 161 0.21 11.97 8.03
C ILE A 161 -0.86 13.06 7.84
N ILE A 162 -2.13 12.68 7.64
CA ILE A 162 -3.22 13.63 7.39
C ILE A 162 -3.39 14.62 8.56
N HIS A 163 -3.14 14.18 9.81
CA HIS A 163 -3.28 15.02 11.00
C HIS A 163 -2.26 16.15 11.08
N ASN A 164 -1.19 16.09 10.27
CA ASN A 164 -0.12 17.08 10.21
C ASN A 164 -0.30 18.08 9.07
N ILE A 165 -1.42 18.03 8.34
CA ILE A 165 -1.74 19.03 7.32
C ILE A 165 -1.97 20.38 8.03
N PRO A 166 -1.11 21.40 7.81
CA PRO A 166 -1.27 22.69 8.46
C PRO A 166 -2.56 23.31 7.96
N CYS A 167 -3.48 23.62 8.88
CA CYS A 167 -4.75 24.26 8.55
C CYS A 167 -4.74 25.65 9.20
N ASP A 168 -4.90 26.69 8.38
CA ASP A 168 -5.00 28.04 8.89
C ASP A 168 -6.30 28.19 9.70
N ASP A 169 -6.37 29.16 10.60
CA ASP A 169 -7.55 29.41 11.46
C ASP A 169 -8.85 29.66 10.67
N LYS A 170 -8.75 29.97 9.37
CA LYS A 170 -9.89 30.26 8.48
C LYS A 170 -10.29 29.07 7.60
N GLU A 171 -9.49 28.01 7.53
CA GLU A 171 -9.74 26.86 6.66
C GLU A 171 -10.34 25.69 7.46
N LEU A 172 -11.35 25.02 6.90
CA LEU A 172 -11.80 23.76 7.48
C LEU A 172 -10.89 22.63 7.02
N PHE A 173 -10.34 21.89 7.99
CA PHE A 173 -9.44 20.76 7.76
C PHE A 173 -9.94 19.80 6.67
N HIS A 174 -11.23 19.43 6.70
CA HIS A 174 -11.85 18.53 5.73
C HIS A 174 -11.79 19.06 4.30
N TYR A 175 -11.99 20.36 4.09
CA TYR A 175 -11.91 20.97 2.77
C TYR A 175 -10.50 21.00 2.24
N LYS A 176 -9.53 21.30 3.12
CA LYS A 176 -8.11 21.28 2.75
C LYS A 176 -7.67 19.88 2.33
N VAL A 177 -7.99 18.87 3.14
CA VAL A 177 -7.72 17.47 2.83
C VAL A 177 -8.38 17.04 1.53
N ALA A 178 -9.68 17.37 1.32
CA ALA A 178 -10.40 17.03 0.09
C ALA A 178 -9.78 17.71 -1.14
N SER A 179 -9.41 18.98 -1.02
CA SER A 179 -8.77 19.75 -2.08
C SER A 179 -7.42 19.17 -2.43
N TRP A 180 -6.58 18.87 -1.44
CA TRP A 180 -5.25 18.30 -1.65
C TRP A 180 -5.35 16.89 -2.24
N HIS A 181 -6.26 16.06 -1.73
CA HIS A 181 -6.52 14.73 -2.28
C HIS A 181 -6.94 14.81 -3.75
N ARG A 182 -7.87 15.72 -4.10
CA ARG A 182 -8.29 15.95 -5.49
C ARG A 182 -7.10 16.37 -6.36
N SER A 183 -6.32 17.37 -5.95
CA SER A 183 -5.17 17.83 -6.73
C SER A 183 -4.11 16.73 -6.91
N THR A 184 -3.87 15.91 -5.89
CA THR A 184 -2.94 14.77 -5.98
C THR A 184 -3.44 13.68 -6.93
N LEU A 185 -4.75 13.40 -6.93
CA LEU A 185 -5.35 12.46 -7.87
C LEU A 185 -5.34 12.98 -9.31
N GLN A 186 -5.64 14.26 -9.50
CA GLN A 186 -5.51 14.91 -10.81
C GLN A 186 -4.07 14.83 -11.33
N TYR A 187 -3.08 15.04 -10.45
CA TYR A 187 -1.68 14.86 -10.80
C TYR A 187 -1.38 13.41 -11.24
N LEU A 188 -1.81 12.42 -10.46
CA LEU A 188 -1.66 11.01 -10.80
C LEU A 188 -2.28 10.69 -12.17
N PHE A 189 -3.53 11.09 -12.39
CA PHE A 189 -4.27 10.80 -13.62
C PHE A 189 -3.60 11.43 -14.83
N LYS A 190 -3.18 12.70 -14.71
CA LYS A 190 -2.46 13.40 -15.78
C LYS A 190 -1.15 12.71 -16.14
N ARG A 191 -0.41 12.22 -15.14
CA ARG A 191 0.90 11.58 -15.33
C ARG A 191 0.82 10.11 -15.67
N TRP A 192 -0.33 9.45 -15.51
CA TRP A 192 -0.43 7.99 -15.53
C TRP A 192 0.16 7.34 -16.78
N ASP A 193 -0.19 7.89 -17.94
CA ASP A 193 0.28 7.41 -19.24
C ASP A 193 1.71 7.86 -19.58
N GLU A 194 2.23 8.86 -18.85
CA GLU A 194 3.58 9.40 -19.00
C GLU A 194 4.60 8.71 -18.07
N ILE A 195 4.14 7.89 -17.12
CA ILE A 195 5.02 7.13 -16.23
C ILE A 195 5.77 6.07 -17.05
N VAL A 196 7.08 5.99 -16.83
CA VAL A 196 7.90 4.89 -17.36
C VAL A 196 7.68 3.66 -16.48
N TRP A 197 6.95 2.68 -17.01
CA TRP A 197 6.59 1.46 -16.31
C TRP A 197 7.66 0.38 -16.48
N ILE A 198 8.12 -0.17 -15.35
CA ILE A 198 9.11 -1.24 -15.29
C ILE A 198 8.42 -2.50 -14.78
N LYS A 199 8.51 -3.58 -15.57
CA LYS A 199 7.94 -4.88 -15.20
C LYS A 199 8.73 -5.53 -14.06
N LEU A 200 7.99 -6.10 -13.11
CA LEU A 200 8.47 -6.88 -12.00
C LEU A 200 7.76 -8.23 -12.01
N ASP A 201 8.50 -9.29 -12.36
CA ASP A 201 7.99 -10.65 -12.22
C ASP A 201 7.98 -11.03 -10.73
N THR A 202 6.81 -11.40 -10.23
CA THR A 202 6.58 -11.67 -8.79
C THR A 202 6.63 -13.15 -8.48
N GLN A 203 6.41 -14.01 -9.48
CA GLN A 203 6.70 -15.43 -9.37
C GLN A 203 8.17 -15.68 -9.66
N THR A 204 8.92 -16.14 -8.66
CA THR A 204 10.17 -16.86 -8.92
C THR A 204 9.80 -18.02 -9.81
N ASN A 205 10.33 -18.06 -11.04
CA ASN A 205 10.32 -19.26 -11.87
C ASN A 205 10.58 -20.44 -10.94
N LYS A 206 9.55 -21.28 -10.71
CA LYS A 206 9.79 -22.61 -10.17
C LYS A 206 10.84 -23.16 -11.12
N LYS A 207 12.08 -23.32 -10.66
CA LYS A 207 13.06 -24.10 -11.40
C LYS A 207 12.38 -25.42 -11.61
N THR A 208 11.85 -25.65 -12.81
CA THR A 208 11.55 -26.98 -13.28
C THR A 208 12.91 -27.64 -13.28
N THR A 209 13.24 -28.35 -12.21
CA THR A 209 14.36 -29.26 -12.22
C THR A 209 13.95 -30.33 -13.21
N THR A 210 14.23 -30.09 -14.49
CA THR A 210 14.32 -31.16 -15.48
C THR A 210 15.45 -32.04 -14.98
N VAL A 211 15.10 -33.00 -14.14
CA VAL A 211 15.95 -34.15 -13.86
C VAL A 211 16.26 -34.74 -15.23
N PRO A 212 17.53 -34.84 -15.64
CA PRO A 212 17.88 -35.48 -16.89
C PRO A 212 17.31 -36.90 -16.83
N THR A 213 16.35 -37.20 -17.70
CA THR A 213 15.78 -38.55 -17.81
C THR A 213 16.79 -39.42 -18.56
N THR A 214 17.93 -39.68 -17.94
CA THR A 214 19.01 -40.48 -18.53
C THR A 214 19.32 -41.74 -17.73
N ILE A 215 18.41 -42.20 -16.86
CA ILE A 215 18.50 -43.53 -16.23
C ILE A 215 17.10 -44.12 -16.06
N ALA A 216 16.46 -44.51 -17.16
CA ALA A 216 15.30 -45.40 -17.14
C ALA A 216 15.30 -46.30 -18.39
N LYS A 217 16.44 -46.93 -18.68
CA LYS A 217 16.52 -48.03 -19.66
C LYS A 217 17.40 -49.21 -19.23
N THR A 218 17.77 -49.30 -17.96
CA THR A 218 18.62 -50.41 -17.47
C THR A 218 18.13 -51.03 -16.16
N THR A 219 16.81 -51.09 -15.96
CA THR A 219 16.25 -51.88 -14.84
C THR A 219 14.93 -52.57 -15.15
N ALA A 220 14.58 -52.71 -16.44
CA ALA A 220 13.44 -53.54 -16.87
C ALA A 220 13.81 -55.01 -17.09
N ILE A 221 15.06 -55.40 -16.85
CA ILE A 221 15.54 -56.80 -16.95
C ILE A 221 16.16 -57.19 -15.62
N LEU A 222 15.39 -57.28 -14.53
CA LEU A 222 15.76 -58.05 -13.32
C LEU A 222 14.67 -58.07 -12.24
N LEU A 223 13.40 -58.24 -12.62
CA LEU A 223 12.33 -58.58 -11.67
C LEU A 223 11.40 -59.65 -12.28
N THR A 224 12.00 -60.78 -12.66
CA THR A 224 11.31 -62.07 -12.78
C THR A 224 12.01 -63.09 -11.89
N THR A 225 12.01 -62.87 -10.58
CA THR A 225 12.28 -63.96 -9.63
C THR A 225 11.33 -63.84 -8.43
N SER A 226 10.72 -64.98 -8.10
CA SER A 226 9.63 -65.20 -7.13
C SER A 226 9.99 -64.80 -5.68
N PRO A 227 9.00 -64.51 -4.81
CA PRO A 227 9.19 -63.90 -3.48
C PRO A 227 9.86 -64.77 -2.39
N THR A 228 10.54 -65.87 -2.72
CA THR A 228 10.86 -66.91 -1.72
C THR A 228 12.35 -67.04 -1.35
N THR A 229 13.24 -66.16 -1.80
CA THR A 229 14.68 -66.22 -1.45
C THR A 229 15.27 -64.94 -0.85
N LEU A 230 14.43 -63.98 -0.47
CA LEU A 230 14.89 -62.71 0.12
C LEU A 230 15.36 -62.80 1.58
N ARG A 231 15.29 -63.99 2.22
CA ARG A 231 15.58 -64.14 3.66
C ARG A 231 16.96 -64.71 4.03
N THR A 232 17.84 -64.98 3.08
CA THR A 232 19.19 -65.52 3.36
C THR A 232 20.36 -64.68 2.85
N SER A 233 20.11 -63.61 2.08
CA SER A 233 21.15 -62.78 1.47
C SER A 233 21.49 -61.50 2.26
N ILE A 234 20.69 -61.11 3.26
CA ILE A 234 20.96 -59.93 4.10
C ILE A 234 21.92 -60.23 5.26
N LYS A 235 22.22 -61.51 5.56
CA LYS A 235 23.17 -61.90 6.63
C LYS A 235 24.63 -62.13 6.19
N ARG A 236 25.01 -61.82 4.95
CA ARG A 236 26.43 -61.94 4.48
C ARG A 236 27.11 -60.62 4.09
N LYS A 237 26.44 -59.46 4.23
CA LYS A 237 27.01 -58.15 3.87
C LYS A 237 27.42 -57.25 5.06
N LEU A 238 27.17 -57.66 6.29
CA LEU A 238 27.72 -57.02 7.49
C LEU A 238 28.81 -57.95 8.03
N GLY A 239 30.03 -57.74 7.54
CA GLY A 239 31.23 -58.48 7.95
C GLY A 239 31.57 -58.22 9.40
N PHE A 240 30.90 -58.93 10.30
CA PHE A 240 31.38 -59.20 11.65
C PHE A 240 31.26 -60.70 11.87
N LEU A 241 32.39 -61.39 11.75
CA LEU A 241 32.92 -62.33 12.74
C LEU A 241 34.09 -63.10 12.12
N SER A 242 35.24 -63.05 12.79
CA SER A 242 36.03 -64.23 13.19
C SER A 242 37.10 -63.76 14.18
N PRO A 243 37.54 -64.56 15.14
CA PRO A 243 37.20 -65.97 15.40
C PRO A 243 36.07 -66.16 16.43
#